data_AF-A0A1C7DVC7-F1
#
_entry.id   AF-A0A1C7DVC7-F1
#
_cell.length_a   1.000
_cell.length_b   1.000
_cell.length_c   1.000
_cell.angle_alpha   90.00
_cell.angle_beta   90.00
_cell.angle_gamma   90.00
#
_symmetry.space_group_name_H-M   'P 1'
#
loop_
_entity.id
_entity.type
_entity.pdbx_description
1 polymer ?
#
loop_
_entity_poly.entity_id
_entity_poly.type
_entity_poly.pdbx_seq_one_letter_code
_entity_poly.pdbx_strand_id
1 'polypeptide(L)'
;MEKQKLVATVQYDVLVERGRQNNKWGWQRHAHGDWLMILTEEVGEVAEAMQQAKGWGKDTDADNLYEELIHVAAVASAIAEQVLEEKRKRNIL
;
A
#
# COMPACT_ATOMS: atom_id res chain seq x y z
N MET A 1 6.33 15.66 20.47
CA MET A 1 7.53 15.45 19.64
C MET A 1 7.68 13.98 19.24
N GLU A 2 7.74 13.03 20.16
CA GLU A 2 7.90 11.59 19.84
C GLU A 2 6.77 11.00 18.98
N LYS A 3 5.50 11.26 19.32
CA LYS A 3 4.34 10.83 18.51
C LYS A 3 4.34 11.41 17.08
N GLN A 4 4.80 12.65 16.92
CA GLN A 4 4.91 13.28 15.60
C GLN A 4 6.03 12.64 14.77
N LYS A 5 7.14 12.27 15.43
CA LYS A 5 8.22 11.53 14.79
C LYS A 5 7.74 10.17 14.30
N LEU A 6 6.97 9.43 15.11
CA LEU A 6 6.37 8.16 14.71
C LEU A 6 5.48 8.32 13.46
N VAL A 7 4.57 9.28 13.46
CA VAL A 7 3.70 9.56 12.30
C VAL A 7 4.53 9.87 11.07
N ALA A 8 5.56 10.71 11.19
CA ALA A 8 6.43 11.06 10.07
C ALA A 8 7.21 9.85 9.54
N THR A 9 7.69 8.96 10.42
CA THR A 9 8.38 7.73 10.02
C THR A 9 7.47 6.83 9.19
N VAL A 10 6.25 6.56 9.64
CA VAL A 10 5.30 5.70 8.89
C VAL A 10 5.01 6.28 7.51
N GLN A 11 4.79 7.59 7.42
CA GLN A 11 4.54 8.25 6.13
C GLN A 11 5.76 8.21 5.20
N TYR A 12 6.97 8.31 5.76
CA TYR A 12 8.20 8.16 4.99
C TYR A 12 8.36 6.73 4.46
N ASP A 13 8.04 5.71 5.24
CA ASP A 13 8.13 4.31 4.82
C ASP A 13 7.14 4.02 3.68
N VAL A 14 5.92 4.57 3.74
CA VAL A 14 4.97 4.52 2.61
C VAL A 14 5.56 5.16 1.35
N LEU A 15 6.22 6.32 1.49
CA LEU A 15 6.86 6.99 0.34
C LEU A 15 8.01 6.17 -0.25
N VAL A 16 8.84 5.57 0.59
CA VAL A 16 9.93 4.67 0.16
C VAL A 16 9.35 3.48 -0.59
N GLU A 17 8.31 2.88 -0.05
CA GLU A 17 7.65 1.74 -0.68
C GLU A 17 7.05 2.14 -2.03
N ARG A 18 6.33 3.26 -2.12
CA ARG A 18 5.84 3.79 -3.41
C ARG A 18 6.94 3.90 -4.45
N GLY A 19 8.12 4.38 -4.05
CA GLY A 19 9.31 4.42 -4.91
C GLY A 19 9.75 3.03 -5.36
N ARG A 20 9.84 2.06 -4.44
CA ARG A 20 10.20 0.67 -4.74
C ARG A 20 9.22 0.02 -5.71
N GLN A 21 7.92 0.14 -5.48
CA GLN A 21 6.86 -0.39 -6.35
C GLN A 21 6.94 0.22 -7.76
N ASN A 22 7.14 1.53 -7.86
CA ASN A 22 7.32 2.20 -9.14
C ASN A 22 8.58 1.75 -9.87
N ASN A 23 9.67 1.47 -9.15
CA ASN A 23 10.89 0.93 -9.76
C ASN A 23 10.69 -0.51 -10.25
N LYS A 24 9.91 -1.31 -9.51
CA LYS A 24 9.67 -2.73 -9.81
C LYS A 24 8.68 -2.93 -10.96
N TRP A 25 7.61 -2.14 -10.98
CA TRP A 25 6.49 -2.33 -11.92
C TRP A 25 6.23 -1.14 -12.84
N GLY A 26 6.94 -0.03 -12.67
CA GLY A 26 6.66 1.21 -13.39
C GLY A 26 5.49 2.01 -12.77
N TRP A 27 5.15 3.12 -13.41
CA TRP A 27 4.06 3.99 -12.99
C TRP A 27 2.70 3.41 -13.39
N GLN A 28 2.07 2.67 -12.48
CA GLN A 28 0.85 1.91 -12.74
C GLN A 28 -0.41 2.78 -12.81
N ARG A 29 -1.28 2.53 -13.79
CA ARG A 29 -2.61 3.13 -13.91
C ARG A 29 -3.58 2.07 -14.45
N HIS A 30 -4.63 1.78 -13.69
CA HIS A 30 -5.54 0.67 -13.97
C HIS A 30 -7.01 1.09 -13.91
N ALA A 31 -7.90 0.21 -14.38
CA ALA A 31 -9.33 0.36 -14.10
C ALA A 31 -9.57 0.18 -12.59
N HIS A 32 -10.63 0.79 -12.05
CA HIS A 32 -10.94 0.72 -10.62
C HIS A 32 -11.13 -0.72 -10.11
N GLY A 33 -11.62 -1.63 -10.96
CA GLY A 33 -11.76 -3.05 -10.61
C GLY A 33 -10.41 -3.73 -10.37
N ASP A 34 -9.44 -3.51 -11.25
CA ASP A 34 -8.09 -4.06 -11.11
C ASP A 34 -7.39 -3.47 -9.88
N TRP A 35 -7.58 -2.17 -9.63
CA TRP A 35 -7.08 -1.53 -8.42
C TRP A 35 -7.66 -2.12 -7.14
N LEU A 36 -8.97 -2.39 -7.12
CA LEU A 36 -9.63 -3.04 -5.99
C LEU A 36 -9.07 -4.45 -5.76
N MET A 37 -8.83 -5.20 -6.82
CA MET A 37 -8.21 -6.52 -6.75
C MET A 37 -6.81 -6.44 -6.12
N ILE A 38 -5.93 -5.57 -6.63
CA ILE A 38 -4.57 -5.39 -6.09
C ILE A 38 -4.62 -4.95 -4.61
N LEU A 39 -5.45 -3.98 -4.27
CA LEU A 39 -5.59 -3.52 -2.88
C LEU A 39 -6.08 -4.64 -1.96
N THR A 40 -6.99 -5.50 -2.43
CA THR A 40 -7.54 -6.61 -1.64
C THR A 40 -6.51 -7.72 -1.43
N GLU A 41 -5.62 -7.95 -2.40
CA GLU A 41 -4.49 -8.88 -2.25
C GLU A 41 -3.60 -8.47 -1.07
N GLU A 42 -3.16 -7.20 -1.03
CA GLU A 42 -2.32 -6.67 0.06
C GLU A 42 -3.03 -6.72 1.43
N VAL A 43 -4.35 -6.52 1.46
CA VAL A 43 -5.15 -6.69 2.69
C VAL A 43 -5.19 -8.17 3.11
N GLY A 44 -5.18 -9.09 2.16
CA GLY A 44 -5.03 -10.53 2.41
C GLY A 44 -3.70 -10.86 3.09
N GLU A 45 -2.59 -10.29 2.62
CA GLU A 45 -1.27 -10.45 3.22
C GLU A 45 -1.21 -9.90 4.65
N VAL A 46 -1.82 -8.74 4.89
CA VAL A 46 -2.01 -8.22 6.27
C VAL A 46 -2.79 -9.21 7.14
N ALA A 47 -3.88 -9.79 6.63
CA ALA A 47 -4.67 -10.74 7.38
C ALA A 47 -3.89 -12.02 7.70
N GLU A 48 -3.05 -12.49 6.79
CA GLU A 48 -2.14 -13.62 7.00
C GLU A 48 -1.09 -13.32 8.07
N ALA A 49 -0.39 -12.18 7.97
CA ALA A 49 0.60 -11.74 8.95
C ALA A 49 -0.01 -11.61 10.37
N MET A 50 -1.25 -11.12 10.47
CA MET A 50 -1.97 -11.05 11.75
C MET A 50 -2.30 -12.43 12.32
N GLN A 51 -2.58 -13.43 11.48
CA GLN A 51 -2.87 -14.80 11.91
C GLN A 51 -1.59 -15.54 12.35
N GLN A 52 -0.48 -15.33 11.64
CA GLN A 52 0.83 -15.84 12.05
C GLN A 52 1.21 -15.34 13.45
N ALA A 53 1.00 -14.05 13.74
CA ALA A 53 1.25 -13.47 15.06
C ALA A 53 0.41 -14.12 16.20
N LYS A 54 -0.64 -14.88 15.86
CA LYS A 54 -1.48 -15.65 16.80
C LYS A 54 -1.09 -17.14 16.88
N GLY A 55 -0.09 -17.58 16.12
CA GLY A 55 0.32 -18.98 16.02
C GLY A 55 -0.66 -19.84 15.22
N TRP A 56 -1.49 -19.21 14.38
CA TRP A 56 -2.48 -19.90 13.52
C TRP A 56 -2.09 -19.89 12.04
N GLY A 57 -0.97 -19.25 11.69
CA GLY A 57 -0.46 -19.19 10.33
C GLY A 57 0.29 -20.44 9.89
N LYS A 58 0.44 -20.61 8.58
CA LYS A 58 1.42 -21.54 7.98
C LYS A 58 2.79 -20.85 7.98
N ASP A 59 3.88 -21.62 7.89
CA ASP A 59 5.20 -21.07 7.59
C ASP A 59 5.14 -20.44 6.18
N THR A 60 5.00 -19.12 6.11
CA THR A 60 4.97 -18.33 4.87
C THR A 60 5.83 -17.09 5.06
N ASP A 61 6.37 -16.53 3.96
CA ASP A 61 7.31 -15.40 4.00
C ASP A 61 6.69 -14.07 4.52
N ALA A 62 5.38 -14.06 4.84
CA ALA A 62 4.60 -12.88 5.26
C ALA A 62 4.81 -12.51 6.74
N ASP A 63 6.06 -12.48 7.21
CA ASP A 63 6.39 -12.46 8.64
C ASP A 63 6.29 -11.06 9.29
N ASN A 64 6.04 -9.99 8.51
CA ASN A 64 6.12 -8.62 8.99
C ASN A 64 4.84 -7.80 8.77
N LEU A 65 3.95 -7.84 9.76
CA LEU A 65 2.72 -7.04 9.78
C LEU A 65 2.93 -5.55 9.48
N TYR A 66 4.05 -4.96 9.93
CA TYR A 66 4.30 -3.54 9.63
C TYR A 66 4.55 -3.32 8.14
N GLU A 67 5.32 -4.20 7.50
CA GLU A 67 5.63 -4.13 6.07
C GLU A 67 4.36 -4.29 5.23
N GLU A 68 3.50 -5.27 5.54
CA GLU A 68 2.25 -5.45 4.79
C GLU A 68 1.29 -4.27 4.95
N LEU A 69 1.23 -3.65 6.13
CA LEU A 69 0.47 -2.41 6.31
C LEU A 69 1.03 -1.25 5.47
N ILE A 70 2.36 -1.19 5.31
CA ILE A 70 3.01 -0.21 4.42
C ILE A 70 2.68 -0.51 2.96
N HIS A 71 2.67 -1.78 2.54
CA HIS A 71 2.28 -2.18 1.17
C HIS A 71 0.83 -1.78 0.86
N VAL A 72 -0.13 -2.08 1.74
CA VAL A 72 -1.54 -1.64 1.60
C VAL A 72 -1.63 -0.12 1.45
N ALA A 73 -0.95 0.63 2.32
CA ALA A 73 -0.97 2.09 2.28
C ALA A 73 -0.34 2.65 0.99
N ALA A 74 0.70 2.00 0.48
CA ALA A 74 1.34 2.33 -0.77
C ALA A 74 0.39 2.10 -1.97
N VAL A 75 -0.28 0.95 -2.04
CA VAL A 75 -1.26 0.69 -3.11
C VAL A 75 -2.42 1.69 -3.05
N ALA A 76 -2.98 1.95 -1.86
CA ALA A 76 -4.04 2.95 -1.69
C ALA A 76 -3.61 4.35 -2.13
N SER A 77 -2.36 4.73 -1.88
CA SER A 77 -1.79 6.00 -2.33
C SER A 77 -1.67 6.06 -3.86
N ALA A 78 -1.22 4.99 -4.51
CA ALA A 78 -1.15 4.90 -5.98
C ALA A 78 -2.52 5.08 -6.64
N ILE A 79 -3.56 4.48 -6.05
CA ILE A 79 -4.96 4.65 -6.49
C ILE A 79 -5.38 6.11 -6.35
N ALA A 80 -5.11 6.73 -5.19
CA ALA A 80 -5.46 8.12 -4.93
C ALA A 80 -4.75 9.10 -5.89
N GLU A 81 -3.48 8.83 -6.22
CA GLU A 81 -2.71 9.58 -7.23
C GLU A 81 -3.43 9.57 -8.58
N GLN A 82 -3.82 8.38 -9.08
CA GLN A 82 -4.57 8.26 -10.33
C GLN A 82 -5.89 9.04 -10.28
N VAL A 83 -6.68 8.85 -9.21
CA VAL A 83 -7.97 9.53 -9.06
C VAL A 83 -7.80 11.05 -9.05
N LEU A 84 -6.74 11.56 -8.42
CA LEU A 84 -6.43 13.00 -8.41
C LEU A 84 -6.03 13.51 -9.80
N GLU A 85 -5.20 12.77 -10.53
CA GLU A 85 -4.84 13.09 -11.91
C GLU A 85 -6.06 13.16 -12.82
N GLU A 86 -6.97 12.18 -12.71
CA GLU A 86 -8.21 12.16 -13.49
C GLU A 86 -9.13 13.34 -13.15
N LYS A 87 -9.29 13.69 -11.87
CA LYS A 87 -10.07 14.87 -11.46
C LYS A 87 -9.49 16.15 -12.04
N ARG A 88 -8.16 16.30 -12.00
CA ARG A 88 -7.48 17.48 -12.56
C ARG A 88 -7.68 17.58 -14.07
N LYS A 89 -7.60 16.47 -14.80
CA LYS A 89 -7.86 16.44 -16.26
C LYS A 89 -9.30 16.86 -16.59
N ARG A 90 -10.29 16.41 -15.82
CA ARG A 90 -11.71 16.78 -16.00
C ARG A 90 -11.98 18.27 -15.74
N ASN A 91 -11.25 18.89 -14.83
CA ASN A 91 -11.42 20.31 -14.50
C ASN A 91 -10.71 21.27 -15.47
N ILE A 92 -9.91 20.74 -16.41
CA ILE A 92 -9.19 21.50 -17.43
C ILE A 92 -9.87 21.37 -18.81
N LEU A 93 -10.82 20.43 -18.95
CA LEU A 93 -11.69 20.23 -20.10
C LEU A 93 -13.05 20.89 -19.86
#